data_AF-A0A2E2SBX2-F1
#
_entry.id   AF-A0A2E2SBX2-F1
#
_cell.length_a   1.000
_cell.length_b   1.000
_cell.length_c   1.000
_cell.angle_alpha   90.00
_cell.angle_beta   90.00
_cell.angle_gamma   90.00
#
_symmetry.space_group_name_H-M   'P 1'
#
loop_
_entity.id
_entity.type
_entity.pdbx_description
1 polymer ?
#
loop_
_entity_poly.entity_id
_entity_poly.type
_entity_poly.pdbx_seq_one_letter_code
_entity_poly.pdbx_strand_id
1 'polypeptide(L)'
;FEKAQDYDLKVQRELLAENYKLEMKSVMSHYVDTETPYPWKSGAEILSKDELEKRDKWQSLFMPSGAMVVGRVDAEHWLTFGTPEILPLLYGNQPILMTNNQSEAVVRIGKLNKNYGSEEARALNWSTLPAGYDMQVRMSGLVWPEASQRIANSAYLTRERLGRGQVILFSGQPNFRGATRGTTRLWLNALVYGSGLGTSLKVNP
;
A
#
# COMPACT_ATOMS: atom_id res chain seq x y z
N PHE A 1 -3.47 16.71 -2.96
CA PHE A 1 -3.87 16.24 -1.62
C PHE A 1 -5.36 16.31 -1.32
N GLU A 2 -6.23 16.80 -2.22
CA GLU A 2 -7.68 16.88 -1.97
C GLU A 2 -8.35 15.52 -1.73
N LYS A 3 -7.88 14.47 -2.41
CA LYS A 3 -8.40 13.10 -2.31
C LYS A 3 -7.67 12.24 -1.27
N ALA A 4 -6.94 12.85 -0.33
CA ALA A 4 -6.15 12.11 0.66
C ALA A 4 -7.00 11.13 1.48
N GLN A 5 -8.20 11.55 1.89
CA GLN A 5 -9.13 10.72 2.64
C GLN A 5 -9.60 9.50 1.83
N ASP A 6 -9.91 9.68 0.53
CA ASP A 6 -10.31 8.57 -0.35
C ASP A 6 -9.20 7.53 -0.47
N TYR A 7 -7.94 7.98 -0.56
CA TYR A 7 -6.78 7.10 -0.61
C TYR A 7 -6.58 6.34 0.71
N ASP A 8 -6.74 7.02 1.84
CA ASP A 8 -6.61 6.38 3.16
C ASP A 8 -7.71 5.34 3.39
N LEU A 9 -8.97 5.68 3.09
CA LEU A 9 -10.10 4.76 3.16
C LEU A 9 -9.85 3.49 2.37
N LYS A 10 -9.23 3.62 1.19
CA LYS A 10 -8.86 2.46 0.39
C LYS A 10 -7.78 1.62 1.07
N VAL A 11 -6.74 2.24 1.62
CA VAL A 11 -5.72 1.53 2.41
C VAL A 11 -6.40 0.76 3.54
N GLN A 12 -7.28 1.40 4.31
CA GLN A 12 -8.00 0.74 5.40
C GLN A 12 -8.86 -0.42 4.91
N ARG A 13 -9.54 -0.27 3.76
CA ARG A 13 -10.31 -1.36 3.15
C ARG A 13 -9.43 -2.56 2.81
N GLU A 14 -8.24 -2.33 2.25
CA GLU A 14 -7.26 -3.39 1.96
C GLU A 14 -6.79 -4.08 3.27
N LEU A 15 -6.52 -3.31 4.33
CA LEU A 15 -6.11 -3.85 5.64
C LEU A 15 -7.18 -4.71 6.30
N LEU A 16 -8.44 -4.29 6.21
CA LEU A 16 -9.57 -5.02 6.76
C LEU A 16 -9.88 -6.28 5.96
N ALA A 17 -9.61 -6.28 4.65
CA ALA A 17 -9.73 -7.47 3.82
C ALA A 17 -8.69 -8.54 4.20
N GLU A 18 -7.45 -8.14 4.49
CA GLU A 18 -6.39 -9.07 4.97
C GLU A 18 -6.70 -9.64 6.37
N ASN A 19 -7.27 -8.84 7.28
CA ASN A 19 -7.50 -9.22 8.68
C ASN A 19 -8.96 -9.58 8.98
N TYR A 20 -9.53 -10.51 8.22
CA TYR A 20 -10.93 -10.88 8.39
C TYR A 20 -11.14 -11.88 9.55
N LYS A 21 -11.57 -11.38 10.70
CA LYS A 21 -12.13 -12.19 11.79
C LYS A 21 -13.62 -11.88 11.93
N LEU A 22 -14.47 -12.73 11.35
CA LEU A 22 -15.92 -12.63 11.52
C LEU A 22 -16.33 -13.08 12.92
N GLU A 23 -17.09 -12.23 13.60
CA GLU A 23 -17.86 -12.66 14.75
C GLU A 23 -19.23 -13.19 14.28
N MET A 24 -19.31 -14.50 14.08
CA MET A 24 -20.54 -15.17 13.60
C MET A 24 -21.77 -14.87 14.46
N LYS A 25 -21.57 -14.60 15.77
CA LYS A 25 -22.65 -14.20 16.68
C LYS A 25 -23.27 -12.86 16.30
N SER A 26 -22.45 -11.87 15.94
CA SER A 26 -22.95 -10.55 15.49
C SER A 26 -23.63 -10.70 14.12
N VAL A 27 -23.02 -11.45 13.20
CA VAL A 27 -23.57 -11.68 11.83
C VAL A 27 -24.93 -12.38 11.85
N MET A 28 -25.10 -13.38 12.72
CA MET A 28 -26.34 -14.17 12.79
C MET A 28 -27.36 -13.59 13.77
N SER A 29 -27.08 -12.42 14.36
CA SER A 29 -28.03 -11.77 15.26
C SER A 29 -29.17 -11.13 14.46
N HIS A 30 -30.37 -11.16 15.01
CA HIS A 30 -31.54 -10.50 14.42
C HIS A 30 -31.59 -9.00 14.75
N TYR A 31 -30.70 -8.54 15.64
CA TYR A 31 -30.63 -7.16 16.09
C TYR A 31 -29.49 -6.44 15.38
N VAL A 32 -29.68 -5.16 15.07
CA VAL A 32 -28.64 -4.34 14.44
C VAL A 32 -27.59 -3.99 15.47
N ASP A 33 -26.33 -4.29 15.17
CA ASP A 33 -25.18 -3.84 15.96
C ASP A 33 -24.92 -2.34 15.71
N THR A 34 -25.01 -1.53 16.77
CA THR A 34 -24.79 -0.08 16.69
C THR A 34 -23.32 0.31 16.91
N GLU A 35 -22.46 -0.60 17.36
CA GLU A 35 -21.08 -0.34 17.78
C GLU A 35 -20.03 -0.85 16.78
N THR A 36 -20.39 -0.95 15.50
CA THR A 36 -19.45 -1.38 14.45
C THR A 36 -18.31 -0.36 14.24
N PRO A 37 -17.04 -0.76 14.32
CA PRO A 37 -15.90 0.14 14.09
C PRO A 37 -15.80 0.50 12.61
N TYR A 38 -15.74 1.81 12.31
CA TYR A 38 -15.59 2.33 10.96
C TYR A 38 -14.23 3.00 10.77
N PRO A 39 -13.51 2.76 9.65
CA PRO A 39 -12.19 3.35 9.41
C PRO A 39 -12.15 4.88 9.47
N TRP A 40 -13.20 5.56 8.97
CA TRP A 40 -13.27 7.03 9.00
C TRP A 40 -13.68 7.60 10.37
N LYS A 41 -14.04 6.75 11.34
CA LYS A 41 -14.35 7.15 12.72
C LYS A 41 -13.22 6.80 13.69
N SER A 42 -12.02 6.51 13.18
CA SER A 42 -10.91 5.93 13.93
C SER A 42 -10.25 6.87 14.97
N GLY A 43 -10.73 8.10 15.14
CA GLY A 43 -10.22 9.06 16.13
C GLY A 43 -8.90 9.75 15.77
N ALA A 44 -8.21 9.31 14.71
CA ALA A 44 -6.98 9.96 14.24
C ALA A 44 -7.29 11.31 13.56
N GLU A 45 -6.69 12.39 14.05
CA GLU A 45 -6.80 13.71 13.42
C GLU A 45 -6.09 13.70 12.05
N ILE A 46 -6.89 13.90 10.99
CA ILE A 46 -6.39 14.01 9.62
C ILE A 46 -5.94 15.46 9.40
N LEU A 47 -4.70 15.62 8.96
CA LEU A 47 -4.10 16.93 8.67
C LEU A 47 -4.80 17.64 7.52
N SER A 48 -4.79 18.98 7.56
CA SER A 48 -5.36 19.80 6.50
C SER A 48 -4.55 19.69 5.19
N LYS A 49 -5.18 20.05 4.05
CA LYS A 49 -4.54 20.01 2.72
C LYS A 49 -3.22 20.80 2.69
N ASP A 50 -3.23 22.01 3.23
CA ASP A 50 -2.08 22.91 3.18
C ASP A 50 -0.92 22.41 4.05
N GLU A 51 -1.23 21.78 5.18
CA GLU A 51 -0.24 21.13 6.05
C GLU A 51 0.37 19.90 5.37
N LEU A 52 -0.44 19.08 4.70
CA LEU A 52 0.05 17.94 3.93
C LEU A 52 1.00 18.38 2.82
N GLU A 53 0.67 19.46 2.10
CA GLU A 53 1.54 20.00 1.04
C GLU A 53 2.86 20.56 1.58
N LYS A 54 2.82 21.32 2.69
CA LYS A 54 4.04 21.81 3.35
C LYS A 54 4.90 20.66 3.86
N ARG A 55 4.28 19.67 4.49
CA ARG A 55 4.99 18.51 5.03
C ARG A 55 5.59 17.66 3.92
N ASP A 56 4.88 17.42 2.82
CA ASP A 56 5.42 16.67 1.68
C ASP A 56 6.64 17.36 1.07
N LYS A 57 6.58 18.69 0.88
CA LYS A 57 7.73 19.49 0.41
C LYS A 57 8.94 19.32 1.34
N TRP A 58 8.74 19.40 2.65
CA TRP A 58 9.80 19.19 3.63
C TRP A 58 10.37 17.77 3.60
N GLN A 59 9.50 16.76 3.70
CA GLN A 59 9.88 15.35 3.71
C GLN A 59 10.58 14.93 2.41
N SER A 60 10.30 15.62 1.29
CA SER A 60 10.92 15.33 0.00
C SER A 60 12.44 15.52 -0.02
N LEU A 61 12.96 16.42 0.82
CA LEU A 61 14.39 16.69 0.93
C LEU A 61 15.15 15.50 1.52
N PHE A 62 14.47 14.64 2.28
CA PHE A 62 15.07 13.54 3.03
C PHE A 62 14.92 12.19 2.33
N MET A 63 14.43 12.17 1.09
CA MET A 63 14.24 10.93 0.32
C MET A 63 15.54 10.11 0.28
N PRO A 64 15.47 8.79 0.58
CA PRO A 64 16.67 7.96 0.62
C PRO A 64 17.28 7.84 -0.76
N SER A 65 18.58 7.56 -0.82
CA SER A 65 19.32 7.35 -2.07
C SER A 65 19.99 5.98 -2.07
N GLY A 66 19.18 4.92 -2.16
CA GLY A 66 19.66 3.53 -2.21
C GLY A 66 19.51 2.75 -0.91
N ALA A 67 18.44 2.97 -0.17
CA ALA A 67 18.11 2.18 1.02
C ALA A 67 17.19 1.00 0.64
N MET A 68 17.21 -0.08 1.42
CA MET A 68 16.23 -1.16 1.26
C MET A 68 15.06 -0.93 2.20
N VAL A 69 13.88 -0.80 1.62
CA VAL A 69 12.62 -0.67 2.35
C VAL A 69 11.79 -1.92 2.22
N VAL A 70 10.93 -2.15 3.21
CA VAL A 70 10.01 -3.28 3.24
C VAL A 70 8.89 -3.02 2.23
N GLY A 71 8.68 -3.93 1.30
CA GLY A 71 7.50 -4.00 0.45
C GLY A 71 6.56 -5.09 0.96
N ARG A 72 5.36 -4.74 1.41
CA ARG A 72 4.28 -5.69 1.65
C ARG A 72 3.59 -6.01 0.32
N VAL A 73 3.44 -7.28 0.05
CA VAL A 73 2.91 -7.83 -1.20
C VAL A 73 1.49 -8.36 -0.97
N ASP A 74 0.58 -8.04 -1.88
CA ASP A 74 -0.73 -8.70 -1.96
C ASP A 74 -0.55 -10.11 -2.53
N ALA A 75 -0.64 -11.12 -1.68
CA ALA A 75 -0.40 -12.52 -2.05
C ALA A 75 -1.50 -13.11 -2.95
N GLU A 76 -2.69 -12.51 -3.00
CA GLU A 76 -3.81 -13.01 -3.80
C GLU A 76 -3.79 -12.47 -5.23
N HIS A 77 -3.06 -11.37 -5.46
CA HIS A 77 -3.00 -10.73 -6.77
C HIS A 77 -2.12 -11.52 -7.76
N TRP A 78 -2.61 -11.81 -8.97
CA TRP A 78 -1.90 -12.62 -9.98
C TRP A 78 -0.46 -12.16 -10.32
N LEU A 79 -0.19 -10.85 -10.27
CA LEU A 79 1.16 -10.29 -10.46
C LEU A 79 2.20 -10.80 -9.46
N THR A 80 1.79 -11.24 -8.28
CA THR A 80 2.69 -11.63 -7.18
C THR A 80 3.01 -13.12 -7.17
N PHE A 81 2.57 -13.84 -8.20
CA PHE A 81 2.81 -15.28 -8.33
C PHE A 81 4.31 -15.64 -8.28
N GLY A 82 4.68 -16.46 -7.28
CA GLY A 82 6.06 -16.86 -7.03
C GLY A 82 6.92 -15.80 -6.32
N THR A 83 6.30 -14.83 -5.66
CA THR A 83 6.98 -13.87 -4.78
C THR A 83 6.58 -14.10 -3.31
N PRO A 84 7.48 -13.82 -2.35
CA PRO A 84 7.13 -13.86 -0.93
C PRO A 84 6.22 -12.67 -0.55
N GLU A 85 5.51 -12.78 0.57
CA GLU A 85 4.65 -11.72 1.14
C GLU A 85 5.40 -10.42 1.47
N ILE A 86 6.70 -10.53 1.71
CA ILE A 86 7.58 -9.41 2.07
C ILE A 86 8.76 -9.37 1.10
N LEU A 87 8.93 -8.23 0.43
CA LEU A 87 9.99 -8.00 -0.55
C LEU A 87 10.92 -6.87 -0.10
N PRO A 88 12.25 -7.05 -0.18
CA PRO A 88 13.17 -5.92 -0.10
C PRO A 88 13.07 -5.10 -1.38
N LEU A 89 12.71 -3.83 -1.23
CA LEU A 89 12.61 -2.86 -2.32
C LEU A 89 13.78 -1.90 -2.24
N LEU A 90 14.57 -1.80 -3.32
CA LEU A 90 15.58 -0.76 -3.43
C LEU A 90 14.87 0.57 -3.67
N TYR A 91 15.01 1.48 -2.71
CA TYR A 91 14.35 2.77 -2.70
C TYR A 91 15.36 3.90 -2.86
N GLY A 92 15.09 4.75 -3.85
CA GLY A 92 15.82 5.99 -4.10
C GLY A 92 14.89 7.19 -4.03
N ASN A 93 15.23 8.24 -4.77
CA ASN A 93 14.36 9.38 -4.99
C ASN A 93 13.36 9.08 -6.13
N GLN A 94 12.36 8.26 -5.83
CA GLN A 94 11.34 7.82 -6.78
C GLN A 94 9.95 8.41 -6.42
N PRO A 95 9.02 8.51 -7.39
CA PRO A 95 7.71 9.10 -7.14
C PRO A 95 6.91 8.27 -6.13
N ILE A 96 6.13 8.96 -5.30
CA ILE A 96 5.23 8.36 -4.32
C ILE A 96 3.89 8.14 -5.02
N LEU A 97 3.48 6.88 -5.11
CA LEU A 97 2.23 6.51 -5.76
C LEU A 97 1.16 6.19 -4.71
N MET A 98 -0.05 6.69 -4.94
CA MET A 98 -1.24 6.33 -4.18
C MET A 98 -2.21 5.64 -5.12
N THR A 99 -3.12 4.83 -4.57
CA THR A 99 -4.13 4.13 -5.36
C THR A 99 -5.52 4.53 -4.89
N ASN A 100 -6.38 4.87 -5.85
CA ASN A 100 -7.82 5.07 -5.64
C ASN A 100 -8.58 3.76 -5.85
N ASN A 101 -9.91 3.79 -5.74
CA ASN A 101 -10.76 2.60 -5.91
C ASN A 101 -10.71 1.94 -7.31
N GLN A 102 -10.12 2.59 -8.32
CA GLN A 102 -10.03 2.08 -9.70
C GLN A 102 -8.68 1.42 -10.01
N SER A 103 -7.68 1.67 -9.18
CA SER A 103 -6.35 1.05 -9.25
C SER A 103 -6.22 -0.01 -8.17
N GLU A 104 -5.23 -0.88 -8.27
CA GLU A 104 -4.90 -1.93 -7.30
C GLU A 104 -3.45 -1.72 -6.86
N ALA A 105 -3.18 -1.79 -5.55
CA ALA A 105 -1.84 -1.69 -5.00
C ALA A 105 -1.30 -3.10 -4.76
N VAL A 106 -0.54 -3.61 -5.71
CA VAL A 106 0.02 -4.97 -5.68
C VAL A 106 1.14 -5.07 -4.64
N VAL A 107 1.94 -4.02 -4.52
CA VAL A 107 2.99 -3.91 -3.50
C VAL A 107 2.92 -2.54 -2.86
N ARG A 108 2.80 -2.50 -1.54
CA ARG A 108 2.88 -1.28 -0.72
C ARG A 108 4.16 -1.25 0.08
N ILE A 109 4.60 -0.04 0.42
CA ILE A 109 5.75 0.17 1.28
C ILE A 109 5.30 0.10 2.74
N GLY A 110 6.08 -0.62 3.53
CA GLY A 110 5.83 -0.81 4.94
C GLY A 110 5.11 -2.13 5.21
N LYS A 111 5.55 -2.82 6.26
CA LYS A 111 4.86 -3.97 6.83
C LYS A 111 4.20 -3.57 8.14
N LEU A 112 2.97 -4.01 8.33
CA LEU A 112 2.30 -3.93 9.62
C LEU A 112 2.76 -5.06 10.54
N ASN A 113 3.26 -4.71 11.72
CA ASN A 113 3.60 -5.63 12.79
C ASN A 113 2.61 -5.41 13.94
N LYS A 114 2.14 -6.50 14.55
CA LYS A 114 1.23 -6.41 15.71
C LYS A 114 1.98 -5.80 16.90
N ASN A 115 1.43 -4.75 17.47
CA ASN A 115 1.87 -4.13 18.72
C ASN A 115 0.67 -3.97 19.67
N TYR A 116 0.59 -4.86 20.65
CA TYR A 116 -0.49 -4.92 21.64
C TYR A 116 -0.53 -3.71 22.61
N GLY A 117 0.49 -2.85 22.62
CA GLY A 117 0.52 -1.65 23.47
C GLY A 117 -0.07 -0.39 22.82
N SER A 118 -0.49 -0.45 21.56
CA SER A 118 -1.11 0.69 20.85
C SER A 118 -2.62 0.56 20.84
N GLU A 119 -3.29 1.23 21.79
CA GLU A 119 -4.75 1.14 21.96
C GLU A 119 -5.53 2.01 20.95
N GLU A 120 -4.91 3.07 20.44
CA GLU A 120 -5.53 4.03 19.54
C GLU A 120 -4.91 3.99 18.14
N ALA A 121 -5.72 4.33 17.13
CA ALA A 121 -5.25 4.52 15.77
C ALA A 121 -4.51 5.86 15.65
N ARG A 122 -3.46 5.87 14.83
CA ARG A 122 -2.55 7.02 14.70
C ARG A 122 -2.51 7.51 13.26
N ALA A 123 -2.46 8.83 13.07
CA ALA A 123 -2.25 9.41 11.75
C ALA A 123 -0.79 9.19 11.30
N LEU A 124 -0.61 8.59 10.13
CA LEU A 124 0.68 8.35 9.48
C LEU A 124 0.73 9.03 8.10
N ASN A 125 1.32 10.21 8.10
CA ASN A 125 1.34 11.10 6.95
C ASN A 125 -0.06 11.38 6.36
N TRP A 126 -0.35 10.82 5.20
CA TRP A 126 -1.63 10.91 4.47
C TRP A 126 -2.55 9.72 4.75
N SER A 127 -2.06 8.71 5.48
CA SER A 127 -2.76 7.46 5.80
C SER A 127 -2.96 7.31 7.31
N THR A 128 -3.79 6.36 7.73
CA THR A 128 -3.99 6.01 9.13
C THR A 128 -3.39 4.65 9.44
N LEU A 129 -2.86 4.52 10.66
CA LEU A 129 -2.35 3.26 11.20
C LEU A 129 -3.38 2.73 12.19
N PRO A 130 -3.97 1.54 11.95
CA PRO A 130 -4.97 0.98 12.86
C PRO A 130 -4.38 0.68 14.24
N ALA A 131 -5.25 0.68 15.26
CA ALA A 131 -4.89 0.30 16.61
C ALA A 131 -4.33 -1.13 16.65
N GLY A 132 -3.39 -1.38 17.54
CA GLY A 132 -2.74 -2.68 17.69
C GLY A 132 -1.64 -2.98 16.66
N TYR A 133 -1.28 -2.01 15.81
CA TYR A 133 -0.26 -2.18 14.77
C TYR A 133 0.79 -1.06 14.78
N ASP A 134 2.03 -1.47 14.47
CA ASP A 134 3.15 -0.60 14.11
C ASP A 134 3.54 -0.83 12.65
N MET A 135 4.07 0.22 12.00
CA MET A 135 4.57 0.13 10.64
C MET A 135 6.10 0.08 10.60
N GLN A 136 6.64 -0.99 10.03
CA GLN A 136 8.07 -1.14 9.75
C GLN A 136 8.36 -0.83 8.28
N VAL A 137 9.14 0.22 8.02
CA VAL A 137 9.51 0.65 6.66
C VAL A 137 10.95 0.28 6.29
N ARG A 138 11.92 0.43 7.20
CA ARG A 138 13.34 0.22 6.92
C ARG A 138 13.74 -1.24 7.06
N MET A 139 14.41 -1.81 6.05
CA MET A 139 15.13 -3.08 6.16
C MET A 139 16.63 -2.85 6.37
N SER A 140 17.25 -2.08 5.48
CA SER A 140 18.68 -1.77 5.56
C SER A 140 19.00 -0.43 4.88
N GLY A 141 20.21 0.06 5.11
CA GLY A 141 20.63 1.39 4.65
C GLY A 141 20.08 2.51 5.54
N LEU A 142 20.34 3.75 5.11
CA LEU A 142 19.94 4.97 5.79
C LEU A 142 18.56 5.42 5.29
N VAL A 143 17.59 5.49 6.20
CA VAL A 143 16.27 6.06 5.93
C VAL A 143 15.97 7.05 7.04
N TRP A 144 15.85 8.33 6.68
CA TRP A 144 15.47 9.39 7.61
C TRP A 144 14.03 9.18 8.12
N PRO A 145 13.72 9.55 9.38
CA PRO A 145 12.36 9.46 9.92
C PRO A 145 11.31 10.18 9.07
N GLU A 146 11.67 11.35 8.52
CA GLU A 146 10.81 12.15 7.64
C GLU A 146 10.45 11.39 6.37
N ALA A 147 11.46 10.75 5.75
CA ALA A 147 11.25 9.97 4.54
C ALA A 147 10.51 8.66 4.81
N SER A 148 10.76 8.00 5.95
CA SER A 148 10.04 6.77 6.30
C SER A 148 8.54 7.04 6.48
N GLN A 149 8.17 8.15 7.13
CA GLN A 149 6.78 8.60 7.23
C GLN A 149 6.21 8.99 5.87
N ARG A 150 7.02 9.62 5.01
CA ARG A 150 6.59 10.06 3.68
C ARG A 150 6.15 8.90 2.79
N ILE A 151 6.99 7.86 2.74
CA ILE A 151 6.81 6.71 1.84
C ILE A 151 5.90 5.61 2.40
N ALA A 152 5.61 5.63 3.71
CA ALA A 152 4.76 4.64 4.34
C ALA A 152 3.39 4.51 3.65
N ASN A 153 2.91 3.28 3.54
CA ASN A 153 1.68 2.88 2.84
C ASN A 153 1.59 3.25 1.35
N SER A 154 2.57 3.96 0.78
CA SER A 154 2.56 4.29 -0.65
C SER A 154 2.80 3.02 -1.48
N ALA A 155 2.33 3.04 -2.72
CA ALA A 155 2.42 1.90 -3.60
C ALA A 155 3.75 1.90 -4.36
N TYR A 156 4.42 0.75 -4.38
CA TYR A 156 5.57 0.49 -5.24
C TYR A 156 5.15 -0.06 -6.60
N LEU A 157 4.18 -0.98 -6.60
CA LEU A 157 3.62 -1.59 -7.81
C LEU A 157 2.11 -1.39 -7.80
N THR A 158 1.61 -0.78 -8.86
CA THR A 158 0.18 -0.54 -9.06
C THR A 158 -0.28 -1.11 -10.38
N ARG A 159 -1.54 -1.51 -10.43
CA ARG A 159 -2.20 -1.97 -11.65
C ARG A 159 -3.54 -1.26 -11.78
N GLU A 160 -3.81 -0.69 -12.93
CA GLU A 160 -5.06 0.02 -13.23
C GLU A 160 -5.61 -0.48 -14.56
N ARG A 161 -6.91 -0.73 -14.63
CA ARG A 161 -7.56 -1.11 -15.89
C ARG A 161 -7.81 0.13 -16.73
N LEU A 162 -7.39 0.11 -18.00
CA LEU A 162 -7.65 1.19 -18.93
C LEU A 162 -8.31 0.65 -20.21
N GLY A 163 -9.61 0.90 -20.34
CA GLY A 163 -10.44 0.34 -21.40
C GLY A 163 -10.39 -1.19 -21.41
N ARG A 164 -9.86 -1.77 -22.48
CA ARG A 164 -9.69 -3.23 -22.62
C ARG A 164 -8.34 -3.74 -22.12
N GLY A 165 -7.37 -2.85 -21.93
CA GLY A 165 -6.04 -3.18 -21.44
C GLY A 165 -5.86 -2.79 -19.98
N GLN A 166 -4.60 -2.62 -19.60
CA GLN A 166 -4.20 -2.22 -18.27
C GLN A 166 -2.88 -1.45 -18.29
N VAL A 167 -2.67 -0.65 -17.25
CA VAL A 167 -1.42 0.03 -16.96
C VAL A 167 -0.85 -0.62 -15.69
N ILE A 168 0.37 -1.11 -15.77
CA ILE A 168 1.12 -1.65 -14.63
C ILE A 168 2.28 -0.70 -14.40
N LEU A 169 2.27 -0.02 -13.25
CA LEU A 169 3.22 1.03 -12.94
C LEU A 169 4.08 0.63 -11.74
N PHE A 170 5.39 0.66 -11.95
CA PHE A 170 6.40 0.53 -10.91
C PHE A 170 6.92 1.92 -10.55
N SER A 171 6.95 2.28 -9.27
CA SER A 171 7.51 3.56 -8.82
C SER A 171 9.03 3.62 -9.03
N GLY A 172 9.71 2.47 -8.91
CA GLY A 172 11.16 2.33 -9.08
C GLY A 172 11.54 1.27 -10.09
N GLN A 173 12.83 1.18 -10.41
CA GLN A 173 13.35 0.16 -11.33
C GLN A 173 13.21 -1.25 -10.71
N PRO A 174 12.42 -2.16 -11.31
CA PRO A 174 12.17 -3.48 -10.73
C PRO A 174 13.31 -4.48 -10.95
N ASN A 175 14.23 -4.20 -11.88
CA ASN A 175 15.37 -5.04 -12.19
C ASN A 175 16.67 -4.24 -12.10
N PHE A 176 16.99 -3.73 -10.92
CA PHE A 176 18.22 -2.96 -10.72
C PHE A 176 19.44 -3.88 -10.81
N ARG A 177 20.20 -3.75 -11.91
CA ARG A 177 21.42 -4.52 -12.19
C ARG A 177 21.27 -6.05 -12.08
N GLY A 178 20.06 -6.60 -12.27
CA GLY A 178 19.82 -8.03 -12.10
C GLY A 178 19.91 -8.55 -10.67
N ALA A 179 20.05 -7.67 -9.66
CA ALA A 179 20.34 -8.08 -8.28
C ALA A 179 19.08 -8.35 -7.43
N THR A 180 17.92 -7.86 -7.85
CA THR A 180 16.68 -7.83 -7.05
C THR A 180 15.70 -8.93 -7.48
N ARG A 181 15.97 -10.19 -7.10
CA ARG A 181 15.21 -11.38 -7.54
C ARG A 181 13.68 -11.24 -7.40
N GLY A 182 13.21 -10.71 -6.27
CA GLY A 182 11.78 -10.58 -5.99
C GLY A 182 11.06 -9.59 -6.90
N THR A 183 11.58 -8.37 -7.03
CA THR A 183 10.99 -7.36 -7.94
C THR A 183 11.19 -7.74 -9.41
N THR A 184 12.28 -8.44 -9.76
CA THR A 184 12.46 -9.00 -11.10
C THR A 184 11.37 -10.02 -11.43
N ARG A 185 10.92 -10.82 -10.46
CA ARG A 185 9.80 -11.75 -10.65
C ARG A 185 8.48 -11.02 -10.92
N LEU A 186 8.18 -9.96 -10.17
CA LEU A 186 7.00 -9.11 -10.43
C LEU A 186 7.03 -8.51 -11.85
N TRP A 187 8.19 -8.04 -12.29
CA TRP A 187 8.38 -7.51 -13.63
C TRP A 187 8.17 -8.56 -14.72
N LEU A 188 8.72 -9.76 -14.55
CA LEU A 188 8.50 -10.87 -15.48
C LEU A 188 7.03 -11.29 -15.52
N ASN A 189 6.35 -11.35 -14.37
CA ASN A 189 4.90 -11.64 -14.32
C ASN A 189 4.11 -10.58 -15.07
N ALA A 190 4.46 -9.30 -14.94
CA ALA A 190 3.82 -8.22 -15.69
C ALA A 190 4.02 -8.35 -17.20
N LEU A 191 5.23 -8.72 -17.65
CA LEU A 191 5.52 -8.90 -19.08
C LEU A 191 4.81 -10.11 -19.69
N VAL A 192 4.87 -11.25 -18.98
CA VAL A 192 4.35 -12.52 -19.50
C VAL A 192 2.84 -12.60 -19.38
N TYR A 193 2.28 -12.22 -18.23
CA TYR A 193 0.85 -12.37 -17.95
C TYR A 193 0.05 -11.09 -18.19
N GLY A 194 0.68 -9.91 -18.23
CA GLY A 194 -0.02 -8.63 -18.31
C GLY A 194 -0.75 -8.35 -19.63
N SER A 195 -0.50 -9.10 -20.70
CA SER A 195 -1.31 -9.00 -21.93
C SER A 195 -2.65 -9.74 -21.82
N GLY A 196 -2.77 -10.68 -20.88
CA GLY A 196 -3.96 -11.52 -20.70
C GLY A 196 -4.64 -11.26 -19.36
N LEU A 197 -3.97 -11.59 -18.25
CA LEU A 197 -4.56 -11.54 -16.91
C LEU A 197 -4.92 -10.11 -16.52
N GLY A 198 -6.19 -9.91 -16.18
CA GLY A 198 -6.73 -8.61 -15.80
C GLY A 198 -6.99 -7.65 -16.97
N THR A 199 -6.88 -8.10 -18.22
CA THR A 199 -7.43 -7.41 -19.38
C THR A 199 -8.80 -7.98 -19.75
N SER A 200 -9.50 -7.36 -20.70
CA SER A 200 -10.71 -7.95 -21.28
C SER A 200 -10.49 -8.33 -22.72
N LEU A 201 -11.05 -9.47 -23.12
CA LEU A 201 -10.98 -9.97 -24.49
C LEU A 201 -11.47 -8.94 -25.50
N LYS A 202 -10.81 -8.91 -26.67
CA LYS A 202 -11.22 -8.03 -27.77
C LYS A 202 -12.52 -8.49 -28.42
N VAL A 203 -12.74 -9.81 -28.44
CA VAL A 203 -13.92 -10.47 -28.98
C VAL A 203 -14.58 -11.20 -27.81
N ASN A 204 -15.84 -10.87 -27.54
CA ASN A 204 -16.66 -11.65 -26.63
C ASN A 204 -17.19 -12.86 -27.43
N PRO A 205 -16.85 -14.11 -27.04
CA PRO A 205 -17.41 -15.30 -27.66
C PRO A 205 -18.91 -15.45 -27.37
#